data_AF-A0A7S0IXX4-F1
#
_entry.id   AF-A0A7S0IXX4-F1
#
_cell.length_a   1.000
_cell.length_b   1.000
_cell.length_c   1.000
_cell.angle_alpha   90.00
_cell.angle_beta   90.00
_cell.angle_gamma   90.00
#
_symmetry.space_group_name_H-M   'P 1'
#
loop_
_entity.id
_entity.type
_entity.pdbx_description
1 polymer ?
#
loop_
_entity_poly.entity_id
_entity_poly.type
_entity_poly.pdbx_seq_one_letter_code
_entity_poly.pdbx_strand_id
1 'polypeptide(L)'
;HTSAIIAPNAAPITQPPGRVPSCSTAIIAPRCVKDPAAAGRAEDPSPTAPENEEAPRAIPRWPYVPPPGAVRYCALCAYDGGSFRGWMGGAMSVQAALEERLSRLLRHTIQVVAAGRTDAGVHAAAQAFHFDVAPSADELLIRRALVHGLRPPSLQVYRVVRVASNFHARLSCVGKRYVYRLLVGAGAIWELPFCWQVEGCAALDVLRMSTAASALKGVHDFRGFSRQDGSGKSCGDPRGPVRHLWRLQVLCDECSGAVGDSPPSQRVLVVAEGDRFLMHMMRMLVGTLVQVGAGRLRVDEVASILEATRRTEQVVTAPARGLTLDRVFYSPRHEELLASS
;
A
#
# COMPACT_ATOMS: atom_id res chain seq x y z
N HIS A 1 -15.41 61.12 27.12
CA HIS A 1 -16.87 61.33 27.15
C HIS A 1 -17.54 60.11 27.75
N THR A 2 -18.54 60.34 28.59
CA THR A 2 -19.24 59.34 29.41
C THR A 2 -20.25 58.54 28.60
N SER A 3 -20.42 57.26 28.92
CA SER A 3 -21.72 56.65 29.29
C SER A 3 -21.60 55.15 29.48
N ALA A 4 -21.96 54.68 30.68
CA ALA A 4 -22.29 53.27 30.94
C ALA A 4 -23.78 53.03 30.65
N ILE A 5 -24.23 51.77 30.55
CA ILE A 5 -25.50 51.27 31.13
C ILE A 5 -25.66 49.74 30.95
N ILE A 6 -25.62 49.05 32.10
CA ILE A 6 -26.52 47.98 32.60
C ILE A 6 -26.65 46.64 31.85
N ALA A 7 -26.37 45.58 32.61
CA ALA A 7 -26.94 44.24 32.46
C ALA A 7 -27.94 43.96 33.60
N PRO A 8 -28.83 42.97 33.46
CA PRO A 8 -29.31 42.21 34.61
C PRO A 8 -29.26 40.68 34.46
N ASN A 9 -29.05 40.00 35.58
CA ASN A 9 -29.16 38.54 35.76
C ASN A 9 -30.59 38.01 35.61
N ALA A 10 -30.74 36.74 35.20
CA ALA A 10 -31.58 35.76 35.93
C ALA A 10 -31.42 34.31 35.39
N ALA A 11 -30.98 33.41 36.27
CA ALA A 11 -31.39 31.99 36.36
C ALA A 11 -32.16 31.84 37.71
N PRO A 12 -32.72 30.69 38.18
CA PRO A 12 -32.33 29.29 37.87
C PRO A 12 -33.46 28.20 38.01
N ILE A 13 -33.05 26.90 38.11
CA ILE A 13 -33.76 25.68 38.63
C ILE A 13 -35.00 25.20 37.80
N THR A 14 -35.24 23.91 37.42
CA THR A 14 -35.24 22.61 38.17
C THR A 14 -35.20 21.33 37.29
N GLN A 15 -34.79 20.20 37.88
CA GLN A 15 -34.93 18.78 37.43
C GLN A 15 -35.03 17.86 38.68
N PRO A 16 -35.34 16.53 38.60
CA PRO A 16 -36.23 15.80 37.68
C PRO A 16 -37.39 15.12 38.48
N PRO A 17 -37.41 13.86 39.02
CA PRO A 17 -36.88 12.52 38.63
C PRO A 17 -37.95 11.39 38.48
N GLY A 18 -37.58 10.25 37.83
CA GLY A 18 -38.22 8.92 38.00
C GLY A 18 -38.87 8.30 36.74
N ARG A 19 -39.04 6.96 36.61
CA ARG A 19 -38.43 5.80 37.31
C ARG A 19 -38.69 4.52 36.46
N VAL A 20 -37.86 3.47 36.60
CA VAL A 20 -38.00 2.17 35.88
C VAL A 20 -38.84 1.16 36.69
N PRO A 21 -39.49 0.17 36.04
CA PRO A 21 -39.20 -1.26 36.28
C PRO A 21 -39.10 -2.06 34.95
N SER A 22 -38.27 -3.09 34.71
CA SER A 22 -37.75 -4.25 35.48
C SER A 22 -38.63 -5.52 35.47
N CYS A 23 -38.29 -6.48 34.59
CA CYS A 23 -38.34 -7.95 34.76
C CYS A 23 -37.50 -8.54 33.61
N SER A 24 -36.47 -9.37 33.79
CA SER A 24 -36.26 -10.55 34.65
C SER A 24 -37.11 -11.76 34.27
N THR A 25 -36.49 -12.78 33.67
CA THR A 25 -36.55 -14.20 34.08
C THR A 25 -35.48 -14.99 33.30
N ALA A 26 -34.77 -15.89 33.98
CA ALA A 26 -33.79 -16.81 33.40
C ALA A 26 -34.23 -18.27 33.61
N ILE A 27 -34.02 -19.13 32.61
CA ILE A 27 -34.16 -20.61 32.69
C ILE A 27 -33.07 -21.18 31.75
N ILE A 28 -31.92 -21.67 32.24
CA ILE A 28 -31.65 -23.00 32.82
C ILE A 28 -31.92 -24.16 31.84
N ALA A 29 -30.85 -24.90 31.49
CA ALA A 29 -30.90 -26.09 30.63
C ALA A 29 -31.35 -27.36 31.40
N PRO A 30 -31.56 -28.48 30.68
CA PRO A 30 -30.81 -29.68 31.11
C PRO A 30 -30.20 -30.56 30.01
N ARG A 31 -29.13 -31.23 30.44
CA ARG A 31 -28.29 -32.30 29.87
C ARG A 31 -28.97 -33.43 29.07
N CYS A 32 -28.21 -33.96 28.09
CA CYS A 32 -27.87 -35.39 27.90
C CYS A 32 -26.59 -35.44 27.03
N VAL A 33 -25.40 -35.90 27.46
CA VAL A 33 -24.97 -37.23 27.93
C VAL A 33 -25.18 -38.34 26.89
N LYS A 34 -24.09 -38.69 26.16
CA LYS A 34 -23.55 -40.06 26.02
C LYS A 34 -22.29 -40.09 25.13
N ASP A 35 -21.13 -40.21 25.76
CA ASP A 35 -19.99 -40.99 25.24
C ASP A 35 -20.26 -42.49 25.51
N PRO A 36 -19.70 -43.45 24.73
CA PRO A 36 -18.34 -43.90 25.05
C PRO A 36 -17.44 -44.29 23.85
N ALA A 37 -16.18 -43.85 23.96
CA ALA A 37 -14.94 -44.60 23.78
C ALA A 37 -14.76 -45.57 22.59
N ALA A 38 -13.76 -45.27 21.76
CA ALA A 38 -12.89 -46.27 21.14
C ALA A 38 -11.42 -45.85 21.37
N ALA A 39 -10.65 -46.67 22.08
CA ALA A 39 -9.26 -46.38 22.40
C ALA A 39 -8.31 -46.84 21.28
N GLY A 40 -7.60 -45.89 20.66
CA GLY A 40 -6.44 -46.13 19.80
C GLY A 40 -5.16 -45.76 20.54
N ARG A 41 -4.13 -46.62 20.47
CA ARG A 41 -2.89 -46.45 21.24
C ARG A 41 -2.07 -45.27 20.71
N ALA A 42 -1.41 -44.55 21.63
CA ALA A 42 -0.36 -43.61 21.29
C ALA A 42 0.92 -44.35 20.88
N GLU A 43 1.48 -43.98 19.74
CA GLU A 43 2.88 -44.23 19.39
C GLU A 43 3.64 -42.90 19.47
N ASP A 44 4.86 -42.95 20.00
CA ASP A 44 5.65 -41.79 20.42
C ASP A 44 6.78 -41.53 19.41
N PRO A 45 6.76 -40.43 18.63
CA PRO A 45 7.82 -40.13 17.66
C PRO A 45 8.92 -39.27 18.28
N SER A 46 10.11 -39.86 18.38
CA SER A 46 11.39 -39.23 18.71
C SER A 46 11.65 -37.93 17.89
N PRO A 47 12.33 -36.91 18.44
CA PRO A 47 12.37 -35.57 17.83
C PRO A 47 13.27 -35.50 16.58
N THR A 48 12.65 -35.45 15.40
CA THR A 48 13.32 -35.10 14.14
C THR A 48 13.57 -33.59 14.06
N ALA A 49 14.80 -33.20 13.71
CA ALA A 49 15.22 -31.80 13.57
C ALA A 49 14.44 -31.04 12.47
N PRO A 50 14.29 -29.70 12.59
CA PRO A 50 13.59 -28.89 11.60
C PRO A 50 14.52 -28.52 10.43
N GLU A 51 14.72 -29.44 9.49
CA GLU A 51 15.22 -29.08 8.16
C GLU A 51 14.06 -28.65 7.26
N ASN A 52 13.95 -27.34 7.03
CA ASN A 52 13.11 -26.75 5.99
C ASN A 52 13.85 -25.55 5.36
N GLU A 53 15.04 -25.79 4.81
CA GLU A 53 15.60 -24.91 3.78
C GLU A 53 14.78 -25.09 2.48
N GLU A 54 13.71 -24.30 2.35
CA GLU A 54 12.88 -24.30 1.14
C GLU A 54 13.74 -23.91 -0.07
N ALA A 55 13.99 -24.86 -0.98
CA ALA A 55 14.92 -24.67 -2.09
C ALA A 55 14.57 -23.43 -2.94
N PRO A 56 15.56 -22.63 -3.37
CA PRO A 56 15.32 -21.35 -4.03
C PRO A 56 14.54 -21.54 -5.34
N ARG A 57 13.28 -21.07 -5.35
CA ARG A 57 12.37 -21.17 -6.50
C ARG A 57 13.02 -20.61 -7.75
N ALA A 58 13.06 -21.41 -8.81
CA ALA A 58 13.75 -21.08 -10.06
C ALA A 58 13.29 -19.72 -10.63
N ILE A 59 14.24 -18.81 -10.80
CA ILE A 59 14.02 -17.48 -11.36
C ILE A 59 13.73 -17.65 -12.87
N PRO A 60 12.61 -17.13 -13.41
CA PRO A 60 12.34 -17.16 -14.84
C PRO A 60 13.46 -16.48 -15.63
N ARG A 61 13.85 -17.04 -16.77
CA ARG A 61 14.94 -16.50 -17.61
C ARG A 61 14.64 -15.05 -18.02
N TRP A 62 15.32 -14.12 -17.35
CA TRP A 62 15.39 -12.72 -17.71
C TRP A 62 16.24 -12.57 -18.99
N PRO A 63 15.88 -11.70 -19.94
CA PRO A 63 16.58 -11.60 -21.23
C PRO A 63 18.00 -11.02 -21.13
N TYR A 64 18.37 -10.46 -19.98
CA TYR A 64 19.76 -10.09 -19.66
C TYR A 64 20.42 -11.18 -18.82
N VAL A 65 21.55 -11.67 -19.33
CA VAL A 65 22.46 -12.56 -18.63
C VAL A 65 23.48 -11.69 -17.90
N PRO A 66 23.60 -11.76 -16.56
CA PRO A 66 24.60 -10.99 -15.85
C PRO A 66 26.02 -11.46 -16.22
N PRO A 67 27.04 -10.58 -16.12
CA PRO A 67 28.43 -10.96 -16.37
C PRO A 67 28.86 -12.19 -15.56
N PRO A 68 29.78 -13.03 -16.07
CA PRO A 68 30.36 -14.12 -15.28
C PRO A 68 30.95 -13.60 -13.97
N GLY A 69 30.56 -14.21 -12.84
CA GLY A 69 30.99 -13.77 -11.51
C GLY A 69 30.42 -12.43 -11.03
N ALA A 70 29.36 -11.91 -11.68
CA ALA A 70 28.76 -10.63 -11.29
C ALA A 70 28.31 -10.58 -9.83
N VAL A 71 28.45 -9.40 -9.23
CA VAL A 71 27.99 -9.09 -7.88
C VAL A 71 26.63 -8.41 -8.00
N ARG A 72 25.63 -8.95 -7.28
CA ARG A 72 24.28 -8.39 -7.23
C ARG A 72 24.14 -7.37 -6.12
N TYR A 73 23.53 -6.24 -6.44
CA TYR A 73 23.16 -5.21 -5.49
C TYR A 73 21.64 -5.01 -5.48
N CYS A 74 21.06 -4.82 -4.30
CA CYS A 74 19.72 -4.29 -4.13
C CYS A 74 19.81 -2.84 -3.65
N ALA A 75 19.02 -1.96 -4.24
CA ALA A 75 18.94 -0.55 -3.89
C ALA A 75 17.51 -0.14 -3.56
N LEU A 76 17.37 0.85 -2.68
CA LEU A 76 16.10 1.50 -2.38
C LEU A 76 16.09 2.92 -2.94
N CYS A 77 15.00 3.28 -3.60
CA CYS A 77 14.78 4.64 -4.11
C CYS A 77 13.41 5.21 -3.73
N ALA A 78 13.41 6.54 -3.60
CA ALA A 78 12.23 7.38 -3.58
C ALA A 78 12.14 8.15 -4.90
N TYR A 79 10.92 8.41 -5.37
CA TYR A 79 10.70 9.28 -6.51
C TYR A 79 9.35 10.00 -6.48
N ASP A 80 9.37 11.24 -6.95
CA ASP A 80 8.15 11.95 -7.35
C ASP A 80 7.66 11.39 -8.69
N GLY A 81 6.54 10.65 -8.65
CA GLY A 81 5.91 10.09 -9.83
C GLY A 81 5.37 11.14 -10.82
N GLY A 82 5.15 12.38 -10.40
CA GLY A 82 4.71 13.48 -11.28
C GLY A 82 5.71 13.79 -12.39
N SER A 83 6.99 13.56 -12.13
CA SER A 83 8.08 13.73 -13.09
C SER A 83 8.25 12.57 -14.11
N PHE A 84 7.53 11.45 -13.95
CA PHE A 84 7.77 10.22 -14.73
C PHE A 84 6.51 9.62 -15.36
N ARG A 85 6.69 9.02 -16.54
CA ARG A 85 5.68 8.18 -17.21
C ARG A 85 5.59 6.77 -16.61
N GLY A 86 5.79 6.66 -15.30
CA GLY A 86 5.74 5.44 -14.50
C GLY A 86 7.11 4.76 -14.37
N TRP A 87 7.12 3.57 -13.78
CA TRP A 87 8.37 2.81 -13.60
C TRP A 87 9.02 2.45 -14.93
N MET A 88 8.23 2.05 -15.93
CA MET A 88 8.68 1.59 -17.25
C MET A 88 7.81 2.24 -18.33
N GLY A 89 8.43 2.79 -19.37
CA GLY A 89 7.71 3.49 -20.45
C GLY A 89 8.58 4.28 -21.41
N GLY A 90 9.81 3.82 -21.69
CA GLY A 90 10.78 4.54 -22.50
C GLY A 90 11.52 5.64 -21.72
N ALA A 91 12.00 6.67 -22.44
CA ALA A 91 12.99 7.64 -21.93
C ALA A 91 12.56 8.42 -20.67
N MET A 92 11.26 8.68 -20.46
CA MET A 92 10.75 9.40 -19.28
C MET A 92 10.31 8.46 -18.14
N SER A 93 10.90 7.28 -18.02
CA SER A 93 10.57 6.31 -16.97
C SER A 93 11.67 6.20 -15.91
N VAL A 94 11.28 5.84 -14.68
CA VAL A 94 12.24 5.69 -13.57
C VAL A 94 13.31 4.65 -13.89
N GLN A 95 12.92 3.55 -14.55
CA GLN A 95 13.85 2.52 -15.02
C GLN A 95 14.89 3.09 -15.99
N ALA A 96 14.47 3.82 -17.03
CA ALA A 96 15.39 4.39 -18.01
C ALA A 96 16.40 5.36 -17.36
N ALA A 97 15.94 6.23 -16.45
CA ALA A 97 16.80 7.16 -15.72
C ALA A 97 17.85 6.45 -14.84
N LEU A 98 17.46 5.35 -14.18
CA LEU A 98 18.38 4.51 -13.40
C LEU A 98 19.38 3.78 -14.30
N GLU A 99 18.91 3.12 -15.36
CA GLU A 99 19.76 2.34 -16.28
C GLU A 99 20.77 3.22 -17.01
N GLU A 100 20.36 4.39 -17.50
CA GLU A 100 21.24 5.37 -18.15
C GLU A 100 22.32 5.88 -17.18
N ARG A 101 21.97 6.15 -15.92
CA ARG A 101 22.93 6.64 -14.92
C ARG A 101 23.90 5.56 -14.47
N LEU A 102 23.40 4.38 -14.12
CA LEU A 102 24.19 3.20 -13.77
C LEU A 102 25.15 2.84 -14.90
N SER A 103 24.67 2.83 -16.14
CA SER A 103 25.49 2.45 -17.29
C SER A 103 26.62 3.45 -17.56
N ARG A 104 26.34 4.75 -17.41
CA ARG A 104 27.36 5.80 -17.52
C ARG A 104 28.40 5.71 -16.40
N LEU A 105 27.97 5.44 -15.17
CA LEU A 105 28.85 5.31 -14.01
C LEU A 105 29.80 4.11 -14.15
N LEU A 106 29.25 2.96 -14.54
CA LEU A 106 29.95 1.67 -14.59
C LEU A 106 30.57 1.35 -15.96
N ARG A 107 30.40 2.26 -16.94
CA ARG A 107 30.92 2.15 -18.33
C ARG A 107 30.50 0.87 -19.06
N HIS A 108 29.35 0.31 -18.70
CA HIS A 108 28.77 -0.91 -19.25
C HIS A 108 27.25 -0.84 -19.19
N THR A 109 26.53 -1.54 -20.06
CA THR A 109 25.06 -1.54 -20.03
C THR A 109 24.55 -2.27 -18.78
N ILE A 110 23.88 -1.54 -17.90
CA ILE A 110 23.24 -2.05 -16.69
C ILE A 110 21.73 -2.05 -16.89
N GLN A 111 21.08 -3.17 -16.57
CA GLN A 111 19.63 -3.27 -16.45
C GLN A 111 19.21 -3.28 -14.98
N VAL A 112 18.03 -2.76 -14.67
CA VAL A 112 17.45 -2.81 -13.33
C VAL A 112 16.13 -3.56 -13.29
N VAL A 113 15.87 -4.24 -12.17
CA VAL A 113 14.62 -4.98 -11.97
C VAL A 113 13.99 -4.59 -10.63
N ALA A 114 12.87 -3.86 -10.70
CA ALA A 114 12.11 -3.45 -9.52
C ALA A 114 11.27 -4.57 -8.89
N ALA A 115 10.94 -4.38 -7.61
CA ALA A 115 9.98 -5.18 -6.86
C ALA A 115 8.54 -5.06 -7.41
N GLY A 116 8.18 -3.91 -7.98
CA GLY A 116 6.92 -3.72 -8.69
C GLY A 116 6.95 -2.51 -9.62
N ARG A 117 6.13 -2.54 -10.68
CA ARG A 117 5.92 -1.36 -11.54
C ARG A 117 4.93 -0.40 -10.86
N THR A 118 5.13 0.90 -11.03
CA THR A 118 4.17 1.95 -10.68
C THR A 118 3.64 2.60 -11.97
N ASP A 119 2.37 3.03 -11.95
CA ASP A 119 1.76 3.78 -13.05
C ASP A 119 2.43 5.16 -13.22
N ALA A 120 2.18 5.84 -14.36
CA ALA A 120 2.53 7.26 -14.51
C ALA A 120 1.85 8.12 -13.44
N GLY A 121 2.59 9.07 -12.84
CA GLY A 121 2.10 9.90 -11.75
C GLY A 121 2.03 9.24 -10.37
N VAL A 122 2.43 7.97 -10.21
CA VAL A 122 2.47 7.29 -8.89
C VAL A 122 3.87 7.41 -8.28
N HIS A 123 3.94 7.93 -7.05
CA HIS A 123 5.19 8.17 -6.32
C HIS A 123 5.71 6.89 -5.65
N ALA A 124 6.95 6.93 -5.14
CA ALA A 124 7.46 5.92 -4.21
C ALA A 124 8.32 6.57 -3.12
N ALA A 125 8.26 6.02 -1.91
CA ALA A 125 9.17 6.33 -0.81
C ALA A 125 10.23 5.24 -0.63
N ALA A 126 9.88 3.97 -0.87
CA ALA A 126 10.81 2.84 -0.80
C ALA A 126 10.51 1.78 -1.88
N GLN A 127 10.66 2.18 -3.15
CA GLN A 127 10.76 1.20 -4.23
C GLN A 127 12.11 0.48 -4.12
N ALA A 128 12.10 -0.84 -4.24
CA ALA A 128 13.32 -1.64 -4.27
C ALA A 128 13.60 -2.10 -5.70
N PHE A 129 14.87 -2.07 -6.14
CA PHE A 129 15.32 -2.67 -7.39
C PHE A 129 16.66 -3.36 -7.21
N HIS A 130 16.95 -4.36 -8.05
CA HIS A 130 18.27 -4.97 -8.12
C HIS A 130 18.91 -4.78 -9.48
N PHE A 131 20.24 -4.87 -9.49
CA PHE A 131 21.10 -4.82 -10.67
C PHE A 131 22.38 -5.63 -10.40
N ASP A 132 23.05 -6.03 -11.49
CA ASP A 132 24.27 -6.82 -11.45
C ASP A 132 25.44 -5.99 -11.99
N VAL A 133 26.61 -6.12 -11.38
CA VAL A 133 27.85 -5.43 -11.80
C VAL A 133 29.01 -6.41 -11.92
N ALA A 134 30.02 -6.07 -12.73
CA ALA A 134 31.24 -6.87 -12.80
C ALA A 134 31.93 -6.95 -11.41
N PRO A 135 32.56 -8.08 -11.04
CA PRO A 135 33.21 -8.25 -9.75
C PRO A 135 34.41 -7.32 -9.51
N SER A 136 34.93 -6.67 -10.55
CA SER A 136 35.97 -5.63 -10.48
C SER A 136 35.43 -4.22 -10.17
N ALA A 137 34.12 -4.03 -10.02
CA ALA A 137 33.53 -2.73 -9.76
C ALA A 137 33.70 -2.30 -8.29
N ASP A 138 34.14 -1.06 -8.08
CA ASP A 138 34.33 -0.47 -6.75
C ASP A 138 32.97 -0.25 -6.04
N GLU A 139 32.76 -0.97 -4.94
CA GLU A 139 31.54 -0.88 -4.12
C GLU A 139 31.34 0.51 -3.49
N LEU A 140 32.42 1.18 -3.07
CA LEU A 140 32.35 2.52 -2.49
C LEU A 140 31.97 3.55 -3.54
N LEU A 141 32.49 3.40 -4.77
CA LEU A 141 32.09 4.22 -5.92
C LEU A 141 30.61 4.00 -6.25
N ILE A 142 30.14 2.74 -6.31
CA ILE A 142 28.72 2.39 -6.54
C ILE A 142 27.83 3.06 -5.50
N ARG A 143 28.10 2.85 -4.20
CA ARG A 143 27.30 3.41 -3.10
C ARG A 143 27.28 4.95 -3.16
N ARG A 144 28.44 5.61 -3.25
CA ARG A 144 28.54 7.09 -3.26
C ARG A 144 27.90 7.71 -4.49
N ALA A 145 28.15 7.18 -5.68
CA ALA A 145 27.68 7.78 -6.92
C ALA A 145 26.19 7.53 -7.19
N LEU A 146 25.59 6.48 -6.62
CA LEU A 146 24.13 6.32 -6.61
C LEU A 146 23.47 7.26 -5.59
N VAL A 147 23.97 7.32 -4.36
CA VAL A 147 23.33 8.09 -3.29
C VAL A 147 23.47 9.60 -3.46
N HIS A 148 24.61 10.09 -3.96
CA HIS A 148 24.87 11.52 -4.13
C HIS A 148 24.88 12.00 -5.59
N GLY A 149 24.93 11.07 -6.54
CA GLY A 149 25.13 11.36 -7.96
C GLY A 149 23.90 11.21 -8.84
N LEU A 150 22.73 10.84 -8.31
CA LEU A 150 21.46 10.93 -9.03
C LEU A 150 20.87 12.34 -8.88
N ARG A 151 20.60 12.98 -10.03
CA ARG A 151 19.87 14.26 -10.16
C ARG A 151 19.07 14.12 -11.47
N PRO A 152 17.73 14.05 -11.43
CA PRO A 152 16.86 15.14 -10.98
C PRO A 152 16.43 15.05 -9.50
N PRO A 153 15.94 16.16 -8.89
CA PRO A 153 15.41 16.16 -7.53
C PRO A 153 14.20 15.23 -7.32
N SER A 154 13.58 14.75 -8.39
CA SER A 154 12.46 13.82 -8.38
C SER A 154 12.83 12.35 -8.29
N LEU A 155 14.12 11.96 -8.28
CA LEU A 155 14.55 10.57 -8.08
C LEU A 155 15.81 10.50 -7.21
N GLN A 156 15.70 9.80 -6.08
CA GLN A 156 16.80 9.59 -5.14
C GLN A 156 16.96 8.09 -4.84
N VAL A 157 18.15 7.52 -5.10
CA VAL A 157 18.58 6.30 -4.40
C VAL A 157 19.18 6.74 -3.07
N TYR A 158 18.78 6.11 -1.98
CA TYR A 158 19.28 6.43 -0.64
C TYR A 158 19.89 5.23 0.09
N ARG A 159 19.82 4.04 -0.51
CA ARG A 159 20.41 2.82 0.04
C ARG A 159 20.84 1.89 -1.09
N VAL A 160 22.00 1.27 -0.95
CA VAL A 160 22.53 0.23 -1.85
C VAL A 160 23.26 -0.81 -1.00
N VAL A 161 22.87 -2.08 -1.13
CA VAL A 161 23.40 -3.20 -0.35
C VAL A 161 23.76 -4.35 -1.28
N ARG A 162 24.92 -4.98 -1.08
CA ARG A 162 25.28 -6.23 -1.76
C ARG A 162 24.37 -7.36 -1.26
N VAL A 163 23.82 -8.15 -2.18
CA VAL A 163 22.91 -9.26 -1.86
C VAL A 163 23.39 -10.57 -2.50
N ALA A 164 22.80 -11.69 -2.10
CA ALA A 164 23.08 -12.98 -2.72
C ALA A 164 22.68 -12.98 -4.20
N SER A 165 23.39 -13.76 -5.03
CA SER A 165 23.14 -13.85 -6.48
C SER A 165 21.75 -14.40 -6.84
N ASN A 166 21.11 -15.14 -5.93
CA ASN A 166 19.74 -15.62 -6.06
C ASN A 166 18.67 -14.63 -5.57
N PHE A 167 19.03 -13.49 -4.97
CA PHE A 167 18.08 -12.44 -4.63
C PHE A 167 17.46 -11.86 -5.90
N HIS A 168 16.14 -11.64 -5.91
CA HIS A 168 15.47 -11.00 -7.03
C HIS A 168 14.34 -10.10 -6.52
N ALA A 169 14.51 -8.78 -6.62
CA ALA A 169 13.59 -7.77 -6.04
C ALA A 169 12.08 -8.07 -6.25
N ARG A 170 11.65 -8.50 -7.45
CA ARG A 170 10.24 -8.88 -7.71
C ARG A 170 9.76 -10.20 -7.10
N LEU A 171 10.64 -11.19 -6.97
CA LEU A 171 10.28 -12.58 -6.66
C LEU A 171 10.56 -12.93 -5.19
N SER A 172 11.60 -12.33 -4.61
CA SER A 172 11.88 -12.36 -3.16
C SER A 172 10.96 -11.44 -2.35
N CYS A 173 10.26 -10.50 -3.01
CA CYS A 173 9.26 -9.62 -2.40
C CYS A 173 8.06 -10.43 -1.90
N VAL A 174 7.82 -10.41 -0.59
CA VAL A 174 6.69 -11.10 0.05
C VAL A 174 5.43 -10.23 0.13
N GLY A 175 5.56 -8.91 0.07
CA GLY A 175 4.43 -7.98 0.09
C GLY A 175 4.81 -6.53 -0.23
N LYS A 176 3.81 -5.65 -0.24
CA LYS A 176 4.02 -4.20 -0.38
C LYS A 176 3.05 -3.41 0.50
N ARG A 177 3.48 -2.22 0.93
CA ARG A 177 2.65 -1.18 1.53
C ARG A 177 2.46 -0.03 0.55
N TYR A 178 1.21 0.37 0.36
CA TYR A 178 0.82 1.57 -0.35
C TYR A 178 0.12 2.53 0.60
N VAL A 179 0.40 3.82 0.43
CA VAL A 179 -0.31 4.90 1.11
C VAL A 179 -0.96 5.78 0.04
N TYR A 180 -2.26 6.03 0.18
CA TYR A 180 -2.98 6.99 -0.64
C TYR A 180 -3.39 8.20 0.22
N ARG A 181 -3.11 9.41 -0.27
CA ARG A 181 -3.41 10.67 0.42
C ARG A 181 -4.59 11.38 -0.24
N LEU A 182 -5.62 11.65 0.55
CA LEU A 182 -6.83 12.38 0.18
C LEU A 182 -6.87 13.70 0.97
N LEU A 183 -7.42 14.72 0.32
CA LEU A 183 -7.63 16.04 0.89
C LEU A 183 -9.04 16.50 0.52
N VAL A 184 -9.83 16.94 1.50
CA VAL A 184 -11.10 17.64 1.26
C VAL A 184 -10.92 19.10 1.71
N GLY A 185 -11.47 20.04 0.94
CA GLY A 185 -11.32 21.47 1.22
C GLY A 185 -9.96 22.05 0.77
N ALA A 186 -9.53 23.12 1.44
CA ALA A 186 -8.30 23.84 1.12
C ALA A 186 -7.11 23.28 1.92
N GLY A 187 -6.31 22.42 1.29
CA GLY A 187 -5.01 21.99 1.82
C GLY A 187 -3.88 22.91 1.38
N ALA A 188 -2.68 22.69 1.91
CA ALA A 188 -1.54 23.52 1.58
C ALA A 188 -1.00 23.20 0.18
N ILE A 189 -0.52 24.22 -0.53
CA ILE A 189 -0.10 24.10 -1.94
C ILE A 189 1.01 23.06 -2.16
N TRP A 190 1.86 22.83 -1.16
CA TRP A 190 2.94 21.83 -1.21
C TRP A 190 2.46 20.37 -1.07
N GLU A 191 1.23 20.14 -0.61
CA GLU A 191 0.63 18.81 -0.48
C GLU A 191 -0.03 18.34 -1.78
N LEU A 192 -0.54 19.28 -2.58
CA LEU A 192 -1.32 19.03 -3.80
C LEU A 192 -0.64 18.11 -4.83
N PRO A 193 0.70 18.13 -5.03
CA PRO A 193 1.38 17.18 -5.91
C PRO A 193 1.30 15.72 -5.44
N PHE A 194 1.04 15.49 -4.15
CA PHE A 194 1.08 14.18 -3.49
C PHE A 194 -0.29 13.71 -2.95
N CYS A 195 -1.37 14.44 -3.24
CA CYS A 195 -2.72 14.10 -2.79
C CYS A 195 -3.78 14.22 -3.90
N TRP A 196 -4.84 13.44 -3.77
CA TRP A 196 -6.09 13.72 -4.49
C TRP A 196 -6.93 14.67 -3.65
N GLN A 197 -7.05 15.92 -4.10
CA GLN A 197 -8.06 16.85 -3.64
C GLN A 197 -9.43 16.38 -4.15
N VAL A 198 -10.32 15.99 -3.23
CA VAL A 198 -11.64 15.45 -3.51
C VAL A 198 -12.65 16.59 -3.51
N GLU A 199 -13.42 16.67 -4.59
CA GLU A 199 -14.40 17.73 -4.85
C GLU A 199 -15.85 17.20 -4.73
N GLY A 200 -16.79 18.12 -4.56
CA GLY A 200 -18.22 17.79 -4.50
C GLY A 200 -18.66 17.05 -3.22
N CYS A 201 -17.97 17.27 -2.10
CA CYS A 201 -18.36 16.89 -0.74
C CYS A 201 -17.69 17.84 0.27
N ALA A 202 -18.37 18.14 1.40
CA ALA A 202 -17.80 18.98 2.45
C ALA A 202 -16.79 18.22 3.34
N ALA A 203 -17.03 16.93 3.54
CA ALA A 203 -16.15 15.98 4.22
C ALA A 203 -16.43 14.57 3.68
N LEU A 204 -15.50 13.64 3.92
CA LEU A 204 -15.69 12.21 3.71
C LEU A 204 -16.09 11.52 5.02
N ASP A 205 -17.09 10.65 4.96
CA ASP A 205 -17.49 9.76 6.06
C ASP A 205 -16.45 8.63 6.25
N VAL A 206 -15.44 8.92 7.06
CA VAL A 206 -14.34 7.99 7.37
C VAL A 206 -14.82 6.71 8.04
N LEU A 207 -15.94 6.73 8.76
CA LEU A 207 -16.50 5.53 9.40
C LEU A 207 -17.07 4.59 8.34
N ARG A 208 -17.91 5.09 7.42
CA ARG A 208 -18.43 4.29 6.31
C ARG A 208 -17.33 3.79 5.38
N MET A 209 -16.31 4.61 5.12
CA MET A 209 -15.10 4.19 4.40
C MET A 209 -14.37 3.04 5.14
N SER A 210 -14.25 3.10 6.47
CA SER A 210 -13.60 2.05 7.27
C SER A 210 -14.39 0.74 7.27
N THR A 211 -15.72 0.80 7.31
CA THR A 211 -16.58 -0.38 7.20
C THR A 211 -16.45 -1.02 5.80
N ALA A 212 -16.49 -0.23 4.74
CA ALA A 212 -16.25 -0.71 3.37
C ALA A 212 -14.84 -1.31 3.19
N ALA A 213 -13.81 -0.67 3.75
CA ALA A 213 -12.44 -1.17 3.74
C ALA A 213 -12.29 -2.53 4.45
N SER A 214 -13.06 -2.73 5.52
CA SER A 214 -13.04 -3.98 6.29
C SER A 214 -13.57 -5.17 5.49
N ALA A 215 -14.58 -4.98 4.64
CA ALA A 215 -15.12 -6.02 3.75
C ALA A 215 -14.13 -6.45 2.65
N LEU A 216 -13.25 -5.54 2.21
CA LEU A 216 -12.25 -5.78 1.16
C LEU A 216 -10.96 -6.44 1.69
N LYS A 217 -10.77 -6.54 3.00
CA LYS A 217 -9.61 -7.17 3.65
C LYS A 217 -9.69 -8.70 3.56
N GLY A 218 -8.56 -9.39 3.44
CA GLY A 218 -8.48 -10.86 3.35
C GLY A 218 -8.09 -11.37 1.97
N VAL A 219 -8.45 -12.62 1.68
CA VAL A 219 -8.12 -13.31 0.42
C VAL A 219 -9.34 -13.30 -0.50
N HIS A 220 -9.26 -12.59 -1.62
CA HIS A 220 -10.40 -12.42 -2.55
C HIS A 220 -9.97 -12.45 -4.03
N ASP A 221 -10.91 -12.77 -4.94
CA ASP A 221 -10.75 -12.48 -6.37
C ASP A 221 -10.96 -10.97 -6.61
N PHE A 222 -9.88 -10.26 -6.97
CA PHE A 222 -9.95 -8.81 -7.22
C PHE A 222 -10.15 -8.45 -8.72
N ARG A 223 -10.77 -9.31 -9.55
CA ARG A 223 -11.12 -8.98 -10.96
C ARG A 223 -12.04 -7.77 -11.11
N GLY A 224 -12.93 -7.51 -10.16
CA GLY A 224 -13.71 -6.25 -10.10
C GLY A 224 -12.81 -5.01 -10.01
N PHE A 225 -11.62 -5.17 -9.42
CA PHE A 225 -10.60 -4.15 -9.18
C PHE A 225 -9.35 -4.37 -10.07
N SER A 226 -9.55 -4.70 -11.35
CA SER A 226 -8.47 -4.82 -12.34
C SER A 226 -8.72 -3.98 -13.59
N ARG A 227 -7.64 -3.67 -14.33
CA ARG A 227 -7.79 -3.15 -15.70
C ARG A 227 -8.27 -4.29 -16.60
N GLN A 228 -9.46 -4.16 -17.16
CA GLN A 228 -9.83 -4.93 -18.34
C GLN A 228 -8.97 -4.48 -19.53
N ASP A 229 -8.42 -5.42 -20.28
CA ASP A 229 -8.10 -5.17 -21.69
C ASP A 229 -9.25 -5.66 -22.58
N GLY A 230 -9.29 -5.20 -23.83
CA GLY A 230 -10.34 -5.55 -24.78
C GLY A 230 -10.36 -7.03 -25.18
N SER A 231 -9.50 -7.89 -24.61
CA SER A 231 -9.49 -9.34 -24.86
C SER A 231 -10.33 -10.14 -23.85
N GLY A 232 -10.98 -9.47 -22.89
CA GLY A 232 -11.75 -10.12 -21.82
C GLY A 232 -10.88 -10.77 -20.73
N LYS A 233 -9.55 -10.77 -20.88
CA LYS A 233 -8.61 -11.25 -19.85
C LYS A 233 -8.45 -10.20 -18.75
N SER A 234 -9.29 -10.35 -17.72
CA SER A 234 -9.31 -9.45 -16.55
C SER A 234 -8.00 -9.46 -15.70
N CYS A 235 -7.01 -10.32 -15.99
CA CYS A 235 -5.68 -10.20 -15.37
C CYS A 235 -4.53 -10.51 -16.33
N GLY A 236 -3.72 -9.50 -16.64
CA GLY A 236 -2.40 -9.65 -17.26
C GLY A 236 -1.31 -10.18 -16.29
N ASP A 237 -1.69 -10.69 -15.12
CA ASP A 237 -0.80 -11.39 -14.19
C ASP A 237 -1.02 -12.91 -14.35
N PRO A 238 -0.01 -13.69 -14.76
CA PRO A 238 -0.16 -15.14 -14.99
C PRO A 238 -0.50 -15.92 -13.71
N ARG A 239 -0.43 -15.29 -12.53
CA ARG A 239 -0.75 -15.89 -11.23
C ARG A 239 -2.22 -15.70 -10.85
N GLY A 240 -3.08 -15.35 -11.82
CA GLY A 240 -4.50 -15.11 -11.62
C GLY A 240 -4.82 -13.81 -10.86
N PRO A 241 -6.09 -13.59 -10.49
CA PRO A 241 -6.56 -12.36 -9.87
C PRO A 241 -6.66 -12.39 -8.33
N VAL A 242 -6.54 -13.56 -7.70
CA VAL A 242 -6.69 -13.72 -6.25
C VAL A 242 -5.52 -13.06 -5.51
N ARG A 243 -5.80 -12.17 -4.55
CA ARG A 243 -4.78 -11.47 -3.74
C ARG A 243 -5.11 -11.56 -2.25
N HIS A 244 -4.09 -11.46 -1.40
CA HIS A 244 -4.26 -11.38 0.04
C HIS A 244 -3.96 -9.95 0.52
N LEU A 245 -5.01 -9.21 0.86
CA LEU A 245 -4.94 -7.87 1.41
C LEU A 245 -4.94 -7.95 2.95
N TRP A 246 -3.75 -7.92 3.55
CA TRP A 246 -3.52 -8.03 5.00
C TRP A 246 -4.09 -6.83 5.77
N ARG A 247 -3.93 -5.63 5.19
CA ARG A 247 -4.39 -4.36 5.76
C ARG A 247 -5.08 -3.56 4.68
N LEU A 248 -6.25 -3.02 5.00
CA LEU A 248 -6.83 -1.87 4.33
C LEU A 248 -7.43 -0.99 5.43
N GLN A 249 -6.83 0.16 5.68
CA GLN A 249 -7.20 1.04 6.78
C GLN A 249 -7.38 2.45 6.28
N VAL A 250 -8.44 3.10 6.76
CA VAL A 250 -8.71 4.51 6.52
C VAL A 250 -8.42 5.25 7.82
N LEU A 251 -7.62 6.30 7.74
CA LEU A 251 -7.22 7.14 8.87
C LEU A 251 -7.61 8.58 8.54
N CYS A 252 -8.18 9.29 9.50
CA CYS A 252 -8.34 10.74 9.41
C CYS A 252 -7.25 11.41 10.24
N ASP A 253 -6.57 12.37 9.65
CA ASP A 253 -5.93 13.44 10.40
C ASP A 253 -6.94 14.61 10.40
N GLU A 254 -7.68 14.71 11.50
CA GLU A 254 -8.38 15.95 11.84
C GLU A 254 -7.33 16.99 12.18
N CYS A 255 -6.85 17.69 11.15
CA CYS A 255 -5.91 18.79 11.35
C CYS A 255 -6.58 19.89 12.15
N SER A 256 -6.36 19.82 13.45
CA SER A 256 -6.76 20.80 14.45
C SER A 256 -6.34 22.19 14.01
N GLY A 257 -7.31 23.10 13.91
CA GLY A 257 -7.09 24.55 13.91
C GLY A 257 -6.06 25.06 12.89
N ALA A 258 -6.55 25.43 11.71
CA ALA A 258 -6.47 26.83 11.29
C ALA A 258 -5.30 27.64 11.92
N VAL A 259 -4.12 27.61 11.30
CA VAL A 259 -3.11 28.64 11.54
C VAL A 259 -3.61 29.90 10.82
N GLY A 260 -4.35 30.75 11.55
CA GLY A 260 -5.10 31.87 10.99
C GLY A 260 -6.37 31.43 10.24
N ASP A 261 -6.96 32.32 9.44
CA ASP A 261 -8.27 32.14 8.75
C ASP A 261 -8.30 31.10 7.61
N SER A 262 -7.51 30.02 7.72
CA SER A 262 -7.49 28.95 6.73
C SER A 262 -8.83 28.20 6.70
N PRO A 263 -9.39 27.90 5.51
CA PRO A 263 -10.64 27.15 5.40
C PRO A 263 -10.55 25.77 6.05
N PRO A 264 -11.66 25.19 6.53
CA PRO A 264 -11.66 23.83 7.05
C PRO A 264 -11.16 22.84 5.98
N SER A 265 -10.29 21.93 6.40
CA SER A 265 -9.76 20.87 5.55
C SER A 265 -9.72 19.54 6.29
N GLN A 266 -9.92 18.44 5.56
CA GLN A 266 -9.86 17.09 6.10
C GLN A 266 -8.78 16.32 5.34
N ARG A 267 -7.82 15.72 6.07
CA ARG A 267 -6.79 14.86 5.48
C ARG A 267 -7.15 13.40 5.78
N VAL A 268 -7.30 12.60 4.75
CA VAL A 268 -7.63 11.16 4.89
C VAL A 268 -6.53 10.33 4.23
N LEU A 269 -6.02 9.35 4.97
CA LEU A 269 -5.01 8.41 4.48
C LEU A 269 -5.65 7.03 4.31
N VAL A 270 -5.46 6.41 3.15
CA VAL A 270 -5.80 5.00 2.92
C VAL A 270 -4.51 4.19 2.86
N VAL A 271 -4.27 3.35 3.86
CA VAL A 271 -3.09 2.48 3.96
C VAL A 271 -3.49 1.06 3.56
N ALA A 272 -2.79 0.49 2.58
CA ALA A 272 -2.99 -0.88 2.13
C ALA A 272 -1.70 -1.70 2.23
N GLU A 273 -1.78 -2.90 2.78
CA GLU A 273 -0.67 -3.86 2.83
C GLU A 273 -1.17 -5.22 2.35
N GLY A 274 -0.40 -5.90 1.51
CA GLY A 274 -0.78 -7.19 0.94
C GLY A 274 0.34 -7.85 0.16
N ASP A 275 0.12 -9.11 -0.22
CA ASP A 275 1.12 -9.95 -0.90
C ASP A 275 1.49 -9.39 -2.29
N ARG A 276 0.46 -9.08 -3.08
CA ARG A 276 0.53 -8.62 -4.46
C ARG A 276 -0.67 -7.71 -4.72
N PHE A 277 -0.56 -6.89 -5.76
CA PHE A 277 -1.64 -6.02 -6.21
C PHE A 277 -1.83 -6.19 -7.73
N LEU A 278 -3.07 -6.14 -8.21
CA LEU A 278 -3.35 -6.08 -9.64
C LEU A 278 -3.08 -4.66 -10.19
N MET A 279 -2.93 -4.54 -11.51
CA MET A 279 -2.70 -3.25 -12.15
C MET A 279 -3.88 -2.30 -11.88
N HIS A 280 -3.56 -1.08 -11.42
CA HIS A 280 -4.49 -0.05 -10.93
C HIS A 280 -5.33 -0.44 -9.68
N MET A 281 -5.21 -1.65 -9.12
CA MET A 281 -6.04 -2.15 -8.01
C MET A 281 -6.17 -1.17 -6.85
N MET A 282 -5.05 -0.69 -6.31
CA MET A 282 -5.04 0.25 -5.19
C MET A 282 -5.80 1.55 -5.49
N ARG A 283 -5.70 2.05 -6.73
CA ARG A 283 -6.41 3.27 -7.16
C ARG A 283 -7.91 3.04 -7.32
N MET A 284 -8.34 1.83 -7.67
CA MET A 284 -9.75 1.47 -7.75
C MET A 284 -10.35 1.19 -6.36
N LEU A 285 -9.62 0.51 -5.46
CA LEU A 285 -10.02 0.37 -4.06
C LEU A 285 -10.26 1.75 -3.43
N VAL A 286 -9.30 2.67 -3.57
CA VAL A 286 -9.45 4.05 -3.07
C VAL A 286 -10.61 4.80 -3.72
N GLY A 287 -10.80 4.66 -5.05
CA GLY A 287 -11.93 5.27 -5.75
C GLY A 287 -13.28 4.81 -5.20
N THR A 288 -13.46 3.50 -5.01
CA THR A 288 -14.64 2.91 -4.37
C THR A 288 -14.84 3.42 -2.94
N LEU A 289 -13.78 3.47 -2.12
CA LEU A 289 -13.86 4.01 -0.76
C LEU A 289 -14.27 5.49 -0.76
N VAL A 290 -13.72 6.32 -1.65
CA VAL A 290 -14.10 7.73 -1.76
C VAL A 290 -15.55 7.91 -2.18
N GLN A 291 -16.10 7.05 -3.06
CA GLN A 291 -17.53 7.09 -3.38
C GLN A 291 -18.40 6.72 -2.17
N VAL A 292 -17.97 5.78 -1.32
CA VAL A 292 -18.67 5.46 -0.05
C VAL A 292 -18.60 6.64 0.93
N GLY A 293 -17.41 7.23 1.12
CA GLY A 293 -17.21 8.37 2.01
C GLY A 293 -17.95 9.63 1.57
N ALA A 294 -18.11 9.83 0.25
CA ALA A 294 -18.92 10.91 -0.32
C ALA A 294 -20.42 10.57 -0.42
N GLY A 295 -20.86 9.42 0.11
CA GLY A 295 -22.26 8.99 0.12
C GLY A 295 -22.85 8.55 -1.22
N ARG A 296 -22.03 8.44 -2.28
CA ARG A 296 -22.44 8.10 -3.65
C ARG A 296 -22.51 6.59 -3.92
N LEU A 297 -22.02 5.77 -3.00
CA LEU A 297 -22.09 4.31 -3.02
C LEU A 297 -22.42 3.81 -1.61
N ARG A 298 -23.27 2.79 -1.47
CA ARG A 298 -23.59 2.20 -0.16
C ARG A 298 -22.52 1.17 0.22
N VAL A 299 -22.41 0.87 1.51
CA VAL A 299 -21.36 -0.01 2.05
C VAL A 299 -21.57 -1.48 1.62
N ASP A 300 -22.83 -1.90 1.53
CA ASP A 300 -23.23 -3.24 1.08
C ASP A 300 -22.92 -3.49 -0.40
N GLU A 301 -22.98 -2.46 -1.25
CA GLU A 301 -22.64 -2.57 -2.68
C GLU A 301 -21.15 -2.88 -2.93
N VAL A 302 -20.28 -2.61 -1.95
CA VAL A 302 -18.84 -2.91 -2.05
C VAL A 302 -18.59 -4.42 -2.09
N ALA A 303 -19.41 -5.22 -1.40
CA ALA A 303 -19.35 -6.68 -1.49
C ALA A 303 -19.74 -7.16 -2.89
N SER A 304 -20.82 -6.60 -3.47
CA SER A 304 -21.26 -6.93 -4.83
C SER A 304 -20.21 -6.57 -5.90
N ILE A 305 -19.42 -5.51 -5.70
CA ILE A 305 -18.29 -5.14 -6.57
C ILE A 305 -17.13 -6.15 -6.44
N LEU A 306 -16.90 -6.69 -5.25
CA LEU A 306 -15.86 -7.69 -4.99
C LEU A 306 -16.22 -9.06 -5.60
N GLU A 307 -17.49 -9.44 -5.52
CA GLU A 307 -18.04 -10.65 -6.15
C GLU A 307 -18.18 -10.52 -7.69
N ALA A 308 -18.11 -9.29 -8.22
CA ALA A 308 -18.27 -9.05 -9.65
C ALA A 308 -17.13 -9.69 -10.47
N THR A 309 -17.52 -10.55 -11.41
CA THR A 309 -16.60 -11.26 -12.33
C THR A 309 -15.88 -10.33 -13.33
N ARG A 310 -16.28 -9.06 -13.39
CA ARG A 310 -15.74 -8.00 -14.24
C ARG A 310 -15.86 -6.65 -13.53
N ARG A 311 -14.91 -5.74 -13.77
CA ARG A 311 -15.02 -4.32 -13.36
C ARG A 311 -16.38 -3.73 -13.80
N THR A 312 -17.07 -3.08 -12.87
CA THR A 312 -18.33 -2.34 -13.10
C THR A 312 -18.07 -0.84 -13.26
N GLU A 313 -19.06 -0.09 -13.76
CA GLU A 313 -18.98 1.36 -13.94
C GLU A 313 -18.89 2.13 -12.61
N GLN A 314 -19.38 1.52 -11.51
CA GLN A 314 -19.24 2.04 -10.14
C GLN A 314 -17.77 2.14 -9.69
N VAL A 315 -16.87 1.35 -10.29
CA VAL A 315 -15.44 1.32 -9.94
C VAL A 315 -14.68 2.43 -10.66
N VAL A 316 -14.64 3.61 -10.04
CA VAL A 316 -13.82 4.75 -10.47
C VAL A 316 -12.35 4.50 -10.13
N THR A 317 -11.43 4.83 -11.03
CA THR A 317 -9.98 4.77 -10.76
C THR A 317 -9.51 6.12 -10.20
N ALA A 318 -9.10 6.16 -8.94
CA ALA A 318 -8.57 7.37 -8.31
C ALA A 318 -7.34 7.93 -9.08
N PRO A 319 -7.06 9.25 -9.01
CA PRO A 319 -5.86 9.86 -9.61
C PRO A 319 -4.56 9.18 -9.15
N ALA A 320 -3.53 9.23 -9.99
CA ALA A 320 -2.23 8.62 -9.68
C ALA A 320 -1.48 9.35 -8.55
N ARG A 321 -1.52 10.70 -8.57
CA ARG A 321 -0.79 11.60 -7.66
C ARG A 321 -1.06 11.42 -6.16
N GLY A 322 -2.19 10.83 -5.79
CA GLY A 322 -2.46 10.52 -4.38
C GLY A 322 -1.73 9.27 -3.88
N LEU A 323 -1.24 8.41 -4.78
CA LEU A 323 -0.70 7.09 -4.45
C LEU A 323 0.84 7.10 -4.34
N THR A 324 1.34 6.57 -3.22
CA THR A 324 2.76 6.31 -3.00
C THR A 324 3.00 4.82 -2.72
N LEU A 325 3.97 4.19 -3.41
CA LEU A 325 4.57 2.93 -2.95
C LEU A 325 5.46 3.23 -1.74
N ASP A 326 4.94 2.94 -0.55
CA ASP A 326 5.53 3.37 0.71
C ASP A 326 6.60 2.37 1.21
N ARG A 327 6.35 1.06 1.07
CA ARG A 327 7.33 0.02 1.42
C ARG A 327 7.21 -1.22 0.53
N VAL A 328 8.34 -1.87 0.26
CA VAL A 328 8.41 -3.25 -0.22
C VAL A 328 8.84 -4.13 0.95
N PHE A 329 8.19 -5.27 1.13
CA PHE A 329 8.51 -6.24 2.18
C PHE A 329 9.24 -7.45 1.58
N TYR A 330 10.28 -7.90 2.26
CA TYR A 330 11.03 -9.13 2.00
C TYR A 330 11.00 -10.06 3.24
N SER A 331 11.61 -11.24 3.13
CA SER A 331 11.82 -12.12 4.29
C SER A 331 12.76 -11.49 5.33
N PRO A 332 12.70 -11.87 6.63
CA PRO A 332 13.49 -11.25 7.70
C PRO A 332 14.99 -11.13 7.38
N ARG A 333 15.62 -12.22 6.90
CA ARG A 333 17.02 -12.25 6.44
C ARG A 333 17.36 -11.17 5.38
N HIS A 334 16.42 -10.83 4.50
CA HIS A 334 16.61 -9.78 3.50
C HIS A 334 16.30 -8.39 4.06
N GLU A 335 15.34 -8.24 4.96
CA GLU A 335 15.07 -6.98 5.67
C GLU A 335 16.26 -6.58 6.56
N GLU A 336 16.89 -7.53 7.26
CA GLU A 336 18.10 -7.32 8.05
C GLU A 336 19.25 -6.81 7.18
N LEU A 337 19.54 -7.47 6.06
CA LEU A 337 20.52 -7.00 5.07
C LEU A 337 20.18 -5.61 4.54
N LEU A 338 18.90 -5.34 4.25
CA LEU A 338 18.43 -4.03 3.82
C LEU A 338 18.41 -2.98 4.95
N ALA A 339 18.55 -3.36 6.21
CA ALA A 339 18.65 -2.44 7.35
C ALA A 339 20.11 -2.16 7.77
N SER A 340 21.02 -3.13 7.61
CA SER A 340 22.42 -3.09 8.06
C SER A 340 23.38 -2.28 7.16
N SER A 341 22.95 -1.10 6.68
CA SER A 341 23.74 -0.20 5.79
C SER A 341 23.24 1.24 5.81
#